data_AF-A0A378JBY2-F1
#
_entry.id   AF-A0A378JBY2-F1
#
_cell.length_a   1.000
_cell.length_b   1.000
_cell.length_c   1.000
_cell.angle_alpha   90.00
_cell.angle_beta   90.00
_cell.angle_gamma   90.00
#
_symmetry.space_group_name_H-M   'P 1'
#
loop_
_entity.id
_entity.type
_entity.pdbx_description
1 polymer ?
#
loop_
_entity_poly.entity_id
_entity_poly.type
_entity_poly.pdbx_seq_one_letter_code
_entity_poly.pdbx_strand_id
1 'polypeptide(L)'
;MSVSSGSKNYFLDWFQQNGNFLDKKLTTKEWDQKASEHAVKKAVENNKKARAIYSYLDNKIILQHARLVDYILTEAFKKFQASDFENPSGFAQPKKASPEVVNFFKVRTKLEDFIRQNIFQHPSQATQLQAFQRWLTIAEMLRQQGCYEGVNVVVGVLIQSDIKLKLVAHLTDIYRNQFLELETLIAPLKAFQVLRKELAKGQKPYHDLPCILMLIRDLTGFSEVLGENQSEIGPKHSSFQQLAAKQKLIQGILNTQTRPLPWFPNALREVYEKIVGKKDNVVCNPAAVGEDEERPALKRERDVVDLLTSNTKGNPCFWQSVVPEEKPALGEGTVLTSSPAAF
;
A
#
# COMPACT_ATOMS: atom_id res chain seq x y z
N MET A 1 23.98 -27.08 42.03
CA MET A 1 23.91 -26.68 40.62
C MET A 1 22.50 -26.19 40.32
N SER A 2 22.30 -24.87 40.38
CA SER A 2 21.01 -24.23 40.11
C SER A 2 20.79 -24.17 38.60
N VAL A 3 19.75 -24.86 38.13
CA VAL A 3 19.26 -24.74 36.75
C VAL A 3 18.71 -23.32 36.58
N SER A 4 19.53 -22.44 36.00
CA SER A 4 19.13 -21.10 35.59
C SER A 4 18.00 -21.24 34.57
N SER A 5 16.80 -20.79 34.95
CA SER A 5 15.61 -20.66 34.11
C SER A 5 15.88 -19.78 32.89
N GLY A 6 16.30 -20.40 31.79
CA GLY A 6 16.66 -19.76 30.53
C GLY A 6 15.45 -19.34 29.67
N SER A 7 14.44 -18.69 30.24
CA SER A 7 13.39 -17.99 29.46
C SER A 7 13.62 -16.48 29.47
N LYS A 8 14.88 -16.05 29.30
CA LYS A 8 15.17 -14.64 29.01
C LYS A 8 14.59 -14.31 27.63
N ASN A 9 13.97 -13.14 27.53
CA ASN A 9 13.12 -12.72 26.41
C ASN A 9 13.94 -12.59 25.12
N TYR A 10 14.17 -13.70 24.42
CA TYR A 10 15.01 -13.83 23.22
C TYR A 10 14.88 -12.66 22.23
N PHE A 11 13.64 -12.27 21.89
CA PHE A 11 13.39 -11.16 20.98
C PHE A 11 13.80 -9.80 21.56
N LEU A 12 13.55 -9.56 22.86
CA LEU A 12 13.93 -8.31 23.51
C LEU A 12 15.45 -8.19 23.64
N ASP A 13 16.13 -9.28 23.98
CA ASP A 13 17.59 -9.31 24.06
C ASP A 13 18.21 -9.05 22.68
N TRP A 14 17.67 -9.68 21.62
CA TRP A 14 18.08 -9.39 20.25
C TRP A 14 17.83 -7.94 19.87
N PHE A 15 16.65 -7.39 20.19
CA PHE A 15 16.32 -6.00 19.89
C PHE A 15 17.26 -5.01 20.59
N GLN A 16 17.61 -5.24 21.86
CA GLN A 16 18.57 -4.41 22.59
C GLN A 16 19.96 -4.44 21.95
N GLN A 17 20.42 -5.62 21.51
CA GLN A 17 21.71 -5.78 20.84
C GLN A 17 21.73 -5.21 19.41
N ASN A 18 20.56 -5.06 18.80
CA ASN A 18 20.38 -4.59 17.43
C ASN A 18 19.54 -3.31 17.37
N GLY A 19 19.60 -2.44 18.39
CA GLY A 19 18.72 -1.26 18.47
C GLY A 19 18.85 -0.30 17.28
N ASN A 20 20.01 -0.28 16.62
CA ASN A 20 20.27 0.46 15.38
C ASN A 20 19.69 -0.20 14.11
N PHE A 21 18.95 -1.30 14.24
CA PHE A 21 18.35 -2.04 13.12
C PHE A 21 17.46 -1.14 12.26
N LEU A 22 16.76 -0.19 12.88
CA LEU A 22 15.91 0.77 12.16
C LEU A 22 16.67 1.86 11.42
N ASP A 23 17.93 2.10 11.81
CA ASP A 23 18.81 3.07 11.16
C ASP A 23 19.61 2.41 10.03
N LYS A 24 19.72 1.07 10.04
CA LYS A 24 20.26 0.31 8.93
C LYS A 24 19.30 0.39 7.76
N LYS A 25 19.85 0.75 6.60
CA LYS A 25 19.16 0.93 5.31
C LYS A 25 18.19 -0.22 5.03
N LEU A 26 16.89 -0.03 5.30
CA LEU A 26 15.78 -0.86 4.81
C LEU A 26 16.12 -2.37 4.65
N THR A 27 16.75 -2.99 5.66
CA THR A 27 17.10 -4.43 5.54
C THR A 27 15.89 -5.29 5.88
N THR A 28 14.84 -5.18 5.06
CA THR A 28 13.67 -6.08 5.08
C THR A 28 14.09 -7.53 5.13
N LYS A 29 15.21 -7.87 4.47
CA LYS A 29 15.75 -9.23 4.45
C LYS A 29 16.05 -9.77 5.85
N GLU A 30 16.79 -9.01 6.65
CA GLU A 30 17.17 -9.39 8.01
C GLU A 30 15.94 -9.41 8.93
N TRP A 31 15.04 -8.44 8.77
CA TRP A 31 13.79 -8.38 9.52
C TRP A 31 12.88 -9.58 9.21
N ASP A 32 12.65 -9.89 7.94
CA ASP A 32 11.88 -11.04 7.49
C ASP A 32 12.42 -12.33 8.06
N GLN A 33 13.74 -12.52 7.96
CA GLN A 33 14.39 -13.69 8.52
C GLN A 33 14.12 -13.78 10.02
N LYS A 34 14.29 -12.66 10.75
CA LYS A 34 14.09 -12.64 12.20
C LYS A 34 12.63 -12.88 12.59
N ALA A 35 11.70 -12.21 11.93
CA ALA A 35 10.27 -12.32 12.15
C ALA A 35 9.72 -13.71 11.81
N SER A 36 10.37 -14.43 10.88
CA SER A 36 10.00 -15.80 10.52
C SER A 36 10.39 -16.84 11.57
N GLU A 37 11.35 -16.54 12.46
CA GLU A 37 11.86 -17.49 13.47
C GLU A 37 10.78 -17.89 14.48
N HIS A 38 10.62 -19.20 14.70
CA HIS A 38 9.66 -19.73 15.68
C HIS A 38 9.90 -19.18 17.09
N ALA A 39 11.15 -19.00 17.50
CA ALA A 39 11.49 -18.43 18.82
C ALA A 39 11.01 -16.98 18.97
N VAL A 40 11.08 -16.17 17.91
CA VAL A 40 10.58 -14.80 17.90
C VAL A 40 9.06 -14.78 17.95
N LYS A 41 8.38 -15.59 17.12
CA LYS A 41 6.92 -15.71 17.12
C LYS A 41 6.39 -16.09 18.51
N LYS A 42 6.97 -17.13 19.11
CA LYS A 42 6.62 -17.57 20.47
C LYS A 42 6.88 -16.48 21.52
N ALA A 43 7.98 -15.73 21.41
CA ALA A 43 8.26 -14.63 22.34
C ALA A 43 7.25 -13.48 22.21
N VAL A 44 6.86 -13.12 20.99
CA VAL A 44 5.87 -12.08 20.67
C VAL A 44 4.46 -12.46 21.12
N GLU A 45 4.07 -13.72 20.96
CA GLU A 45 2.78 -14.24 21.42
C GLU A 45 2.65 -14.18 22.94
N ASN A 46 3.69 -14.57 23.67
CA ASN A 46 3.65 -14.72 25.12
C ASN A 46 4.02 -13.44 25.91
N ASN A 47 4.53 -12.39 25.26
CA ASN A 47 4.98 -11.17 25.93
C ASN A 47 4.42 -9.89 25.27
N LYS A 48 3.62 -9.14 26.03
CA LYS A 48 2.99 -7.87 25.58
C LYS A 48 4.02 -6.83 25.12
N LYS A 49 5.15 -6.68 25.82
CA LYS A 49 6.21 -5.73 25.45
C LYS A 49 6.91 -6.15 24.16
N ALA A 50 7.20 -7.44 24.01
CA ALA A 50 7.75 -7.98 22.76
C ALA A 50 6.81 -7.74 21.58
N ARG A 51 5.51 -7.96 21.78
CA ARG A 51 4.48 -7.69 20.77
C ARG A 51 4.43 -6.22 20.36
N ALA A 52 4.44 -5.30 21.31
CA ALA A 52 4.44 -3.86 21.02
C ALA A 52 5.66 -3.43 20.20
N ILE A 53 6.86 -3.89 20.58
CA ILE A 53 8.09 -3.61 19.83
C ILE A 53 8.04 -4.21 18.44
N TYR A 54 7.63 -5.48 18.32
CA TYR A 54 7.48 -6.15 17.03
C TYR A 54 6.55 -5.37 16.10
N SER A 55 5.36 -5.02 16.59
CA SER A 55 4.37 -4.24 15.82
C SER A 55 4.91 -2.87 15.43
N TYR A 56 5.64 -2.18 16.32
CA TYR A 56 6.27 -0.90 16.00
C TYR A 56 7.28 -1.03 14.85
N LEU A 57 8.18 -2.02 14.92
CA LEU A 57 9.19 -2.24 13.89
C LEU A 57 8.57 -2.57 12.54
N ASP A 58 7.61 -3.51 12.53
CA ASP A 58 6.96 -3.93 11.30
C ASP A 58 6.13 -2.79 10.69
N ASN A 59 5.39 -2.03 11.51
CA ASN A 59 4.63 -0.88 11.03
C ASN A 59 5.52 0.23 10.46
N LYS A 60 6.69 0.48 11.06
CA LYS A 60 7.64 1.47 10.53
C LYS A 60 8.14 1.05 9.13
N ILE A 61 8.47 -0.23 8.95
CA ILE A 61 8.88 -0.77 7.65
C ILE A 61 7.73 -0.69 6.64
N ILE A 62 6.52 -1.12 7.03
CA ILE A 62 5.32 -1.06 6.19
C ILE A 62 5.07 0.38 5.71
N LEU A 63 5.08 1.34 6.63
CA LEU A 63 4.85 2.75 6.33
C LEU A 63 5.92 3.33 5.41
N GLN A 64 7.19 2.98 5.61
CA GLN A 64 8.27 3.40 4.73
C GLN A 64 8.11 2.86 3.31
N HIS A 65 7.73 1.59 3.15
CA HIS A 65 7.51 1.00 1.83
C HIS A 65 6.26 1.57 1.14
N ALA A 66 5.16 1.78 1.88
CA ALA A 66 3.96 2.42 1.35
C ALA A 66 4.29 3.83 0.82
N ARG A 67 5.01 4.64 1.62
CA ARG A 67 5.48 5.98 1.20
C ARG A 67 6.39 5.93 -0.02
N LEU A 68 7.29 4.96 -0.09
CA LEU A 68 8.18 4.79 -1.24
C LEU A 68 7.39 4.50 -2.52
N VAL A 69 6.46 3.55 -2.47
CA VAL A 69 5.58 3.18 -3.58
C VAL A 69 4.76 4.38 -4.03
N ASP A 70 4.05 5.03 -3.10
CA ASP A 70 3.20 6.18 -3.41
C ASP A 70 4.00 7.34 -4.01
N TYR A 71 5.13 7.69 -3.39
CA TYR A 71 5.98 8.79 -3.89
C TYR A 71 6.49 8.54 -5.30
N ILE A 72 7.05 7.36 -5.56
CA ILE A 72 7.61 7.01 -6.88
C ILE A 72 6.54 7.10 -7.97
N LEU A 73 5.36 6.53 -7.71
CA LEU A 73 4.26 6.51 -8.67
C LEU A 73 3.66 7.89 -8.87
N THR A 74 3.43 8.64 -7.78
CA THR A 74 2.87 10.00 -7.85
C THR A 74 3.82 10.97 -8.54
N GLU A 75 5.15 10.89 -8.30
CA GLU A 75 6.13 11.72 -9.01
C GLU A 75 6.16 11.41 -10.52
N ALA A 76 6.06 10.14 -10.91
CA ALA A 76 6.03 9.76 -12.32
C ALA A 76 4.71 10.20 -12.99
N PHE A 77 3.57 10.00 -12.32
CA PHE A 77 2.24 10.39 -12.81
C PHE A 77 2.12 11.90 -13.03
N LYS A 78 2.69 12.72 -12.14
CA LYS A 78 2.66 14.19 -12.25
C LYS A 78 3.42 14.76 -13.44
N LYS A 79 4.20 13.94 -14.15
CA LYS A 79 4.95 14.37 -15.35
C LYS A 79 4.17 14.18 -16.64
N PHE A 80 3.08 13.40 -16.62
CA PHE A 80 2.22 13.27 -17.78
C PHE A 80 1.66 14.62 -18.21
N GLN A 81 1.64 14.83 -19.52
CA GLN A 81 1.08 16.01 -20.16
C GLN A 81 -0.40 15.79 -20.48
N ALA A 82 -1.16 16.87 -20.66
CA ALA A 82 -2.56 16.78 -21.08
C ALA A 82 -2.72 15.96 -22.37
N SER A 83 -1.78 16.11 -23.31
CA SER A 83 -1.76 15.38 -24.58
C SER A 83 -1.67 13.86 -24.41
N ASP A 84 -1.04 13.37 -23.33
CA ASP A 84 -0.97 11.93 -23.04
C ASP A 84 -2.36 11.36 -22.76
N PHE A 85 -3.24 12.14 -22.13
CA PHE A 85 -4.61 11.73 -21.81
C PHE A 85 -5.60 12.00 -22.94
N GLU A 86 -5.36 13.05 -23.73
CA GLU A 86 -6.15 13.34 -24.94
C GLU A 86 -6.02 12.21 -25.97
N ASN A 87 -4.79 11.67 -26.11
CA ASN A 87 -4.48 10.52 -26.95
C ASN A 87 -3.86 9.37 -26.12
N PRO A 88 -4.69 8.48 -25.55
CA PRO A 88 -4.21 7.43 -24.67
C PRO A 88 -3.47 6.28 -25.40
N SER A 89 -3.33 6.34 -26.73
CA SER A 89 -2.70 5.26 -27.50
C SER A 89 -1.24 5.01 -27.11
N GLY A 90 -0.53 6.03 -26.60
CA GLY A 90 0.81 5.91 -26.06
C GLY A 90 0.91 4.95 -24.87
N PHE A 91 -0.16 4.79 -24.10
CA PHE A 91 -0.17 3.85 -22.97
C PHE A 91 -0.26 2.37 -23.40
N ALA A 92 -0.81 2.10 -24.59
CA ALA A 92 -0.92 0.75 -25.15
C ALA A 92 0.20 0.44 -26.16
N GLN A 93 0.76 1.46 -26.81
CA GLN A 93 1.71 1.32 -27.90
C GLN A 93 3.00 2.11 -27.58
N PRO A 94 4.09 1.43 -27.19
CA PRO A 94 5.35 2.08 -26.81
C PRO A 94 5.91 3.03 -27.90
N LYS A 95 5.67 2.73 -29.18
CA LYS A 95 6.10 3.58 -30.30
C LYS A 95 5.37 4.93 -30.39
N LYS A 96 4.21 5.06 -29.75
CA LYS A 96 3.39 6.28 -29.68
C LYS A 96 3.45 6.96 -28.31
N ALA A 97 4.19 6.38 -27.37
CA ALA A 97 4.31 6.88 -26.01
C ALA A 97 5.19 8.13 -25.97
N SER A 98 4.78 9.15 -25.20
CA SER A 98 5.68 10.23 -24.81
C SER A 98 6.82 9.70 -23.94
N PRO A 99 7.96 10.42 -23.84
CA PRO A 99 9.04 10.05 -22.93
C PRO A 99 8.58 9.83 -21.48
N GLU A 100 7.55 10.56 -21.05
CA GLU A 100 6.95 10.58 -19.73
C GLU A 100 6.15 9.30 -19.48
N VAL A 101 5.34 8.87 -20.46
CA VAL A 101 4.64 7.57 -20.45
C VAL A 101 5.64 6.41 -20.44
N VAL A 102 6.69 6.46 -21.27
CA VAL A 102 7.76 5.46 -21.27
C VAL A 102 8.45 5.41 -19.89
N ASN A 103 8.78 6.57 -19.33
CA ASN A 103 9.43 6.66 -18.02
C ASN A 103 8.53 6.10 -16.91
N PHE A 104 7.22 6.40 -16.92
CA PHE A 104 6.27 5.86 -15.95
C PHE A 104 6.28 4.33 -15.96
N PHE A 105 6.13 3.70 -17.12
CA PHE A 105 6.16 2.23 -17.20
C PHE A 105 7.51 1.65 -16.79
N LYS A 106 8.62 2.30 -17.17
CA LYS A 106 9.96 1.89 -16.74
C LYS A 106 10.10 1.91 -15.22
N VAL A 107 9.67 2.99 -14.58
CA VAL A 107 9.72 3.13 -13.11
C VAL A 107 8.79 2.12 -12.43
N ARG A 108 7.58 1.93 -12.96
CA ARG A 108 6.61 0.93 -12.50
C ARG A 108 7.21 -0.48 -12.54
N THR A 109 7.82 -0.90 -13.65
CA THR A 109 8.48 -2.21 -13.76
C THR A 109 9.62 -2.38 -12.75
N LYS A 110 10.46 -1.36 -12.57
CA LYS A 110 11.53 -1.44 -11.57
C LYS A 110 11.00 -1.52 -10.14
N LEU A 111 9.87 -0.87 -9.86
CA LEU A 111 9.19 -0.98 -8.57
C LEU A 111 8.61 -2.39 -8.36
N GLU A 112 8.00 -2.97 -9.39
CA GLU A 112 7.57 -4.38 -9.36
C GLU A 112 8.73 -5.33 -9.11
N ASP A 113 9.86 -5.13 -9.79
CA ASP A 113 11.08 -5.91 -9.59
C ASP A 113 11.62 -5.79 -8.17
N PHE A 114 11.60 -4.57 -7.60
CA PHE A 114 11.98 -4.34 -6.21
C PHE A 114 11.09 -5.11 -5.24
N ILE A 115 9.76 -5.03 -5.39
CA ILE A 115 8.80 -5.78 -4.55
C ILE A 115 9.05 -7.28 -4.68
N ARG A 116 9.19 -7.77 -5.93
CA ARG A 116 9.45 -9.18 -6.22
C ARG A 116 10.74 -9.65 -5.56
N GLN A 117 11.83 -8.89 -5.69
CA GLN A 117 13.11 -9.22 -5.05
C GLN A 117 12.99 -9.29 -3.53
N ASN A 118 12.22 -8.40 -2.90
CA ASN A 118 12.00 -8.44 -1.46
C ASN A 118 11.39 -9.77 -0.98
N ILE A 119 10.58 -10.43 -1.81
CA ILE A 119 9.98 -11.73 -1.51
C ILE A 119 10.92 -12.87 -1.92
N PHE A 120 11.39 -12.88 -3.17
CA PHE A 120 12.13 -14.00 -3.77
C PHE A 120 13.58 -14.13 -3.32
N GLN A 121 14.18 -13.09 -2.74
CA GLN A 121 15.56 -13.17 -2.22
C GLN A 121 15.72 -14.13 -1.02
N HIS A 122 14.59 -14.56 -0.45
CA HIS A 122 14.54 -15.37 0.75
C HIS A 122 14.67 -16.87 0.40
N PRO A 123 15.59 -17.60 1.07
CA PRO A 123 15.82 -19.01 0.75
C PRO A 123 14.74 -19.94 1.32
N SER A 124 14.03 -19.53 2.37
CA SER A 124 13.04 -20.36 3.04
C SER A 124 11.62 -19.91 2.74
N GLN A 125 10.69 -20.86 2.59
CA GLN A 125 9.27 -20.55 2.37
C GLN A 125 8.66 -19.77 3.54
N ALA A 126 9.08 -20.03 4.78
CA ALA A 126 8.59 -19.31 5.95
C ALA A 126 8.97 -17.82 5.91
N THR A 127 10.19 -17.52 5.46
CA THR A 127 10.66 -16.13 5.29
C THR A 127 9.98 -15.46 4.09
N GLN A 128 9.78 -16.19 2.99
CA GLN A 128 9.03 -15.70 1.83
C GLN A 128 7.58 -15.36 2.20
N LEU A 129 6.93 -16.21 3.00
CA LEU A 129 5.57 -16.00 3.51
C LEU A 129 5.49 -14.75 4.39
N GLN A 130 6.48 -14.52 5.26
CA GLN A 130 6.56 -13.30 6.08
C GLN A 130 6.68 -12.04 5.22
N ALA A 131 7.55 -12.07 4.20
CA ALA A 131 7.70 -10.96 3.27
C ALA A 131 6.41 -10.69 2.48
N PHE A 132 5.75 -11.76 2.03
CA PHE A 132 4.46 -11.69 1.33
C PHE A 132 3.38 -11.05 2.21
N GLN A 133 3.23 -11.51 3.45
CA GLN A 133 2.29 -10.93 4.43
C GLN A 133 2.56 -9.44 4.66
N ARG A 134 3.83 -9.03 4.77
CA ARG A 134 4.15 -7.61 4.92
C ARG A 134 3.73 -6.80 3.71
N TRP A 135 3.99 -7.28 2.50
CA TRP A 135 3.56 -6.60 1.27
C TRP A 135 2.05 -6.53 1.11
N LEU A 136 1.33 -7.53 1.64
CA LEU A 136 -0.13 -7.48 1.72
C LEU A 136 -0.61 -6.36 2.66
N THR A 137 0.03 -6.19 3.83
CA THR A 137 -0.25 -5.07 4.73
C THR A 137 0.14 -3.72 4.12
N ILE A 138 1.22 -3.66 3.34
CA ILE A 138 1.60 -2.45 2.57
C ILE A 138 0.52 -2.09 1.55
N ALA A 139 -0.04 -3.06 0.83
CA ALA A 139 -1.12 -2.82 -0.13
C ALA A 139 -2.38 -2.25 0.56
N GLU A 140 -2.75 -2.77 1.73
CA GLU A 140 -3.87 -2.24 2.50
C GLU A 140 -3.60 -0.82 3.01
N MET A 141 -2.37 -0.53 3.45
CA MET A 141 -1.99 0.84 3.81
C MET A 141 -2.08 1.81 2.62
N LEU A 142 -1.66 1.38 1.42
CA LEU A 142 -1.79 2.17 0.20
C LEU A 142 -3.26 2.43 -0.16
N ARG A 143 -4.15 1.44 0.02
CA ARG A 143 -5.60 1.59 -0.15
C ARG A 143 -6.17 2.64 0.80
N GLN A 144 -5.82 2.56 2.08
CA GLN A 144 -6.26 3.54 3.10
C GLN A 144 -5.73 4.95 2.81
N GLN A 145 -4.55 5.06 2.19
CA GLN A 145 -3.97 6.32 1.75
C GLN A 145 -4.55 6.84 0.44
N GLY A 146 -5.36 6.04 -0.29
CA GLY A 146 -5.91 6.35 -1.61
C GLY A 146 -4.91 6.27 -2.76
N CYS A 147 -3.82 5.52 -2.58
CA CYS A 147 -2.84 5.25 -3.63
C CYS A 147 -3.22 3.98 -4.41
N TYR A 148 -4.29 4.05 -5.21
CA TYR A 148 -4.85 2.88 -5.90
C TYR A 148 -3.97 2.33 -7.01
N GLU A 149 -3.14 3.15 -7.66
CA GLU A 149 -2.09 2.61 -8.55
C GLU A 149 -1.05 1.81 -7.74
N GLY A 150 -0.72 2.26 -6.52
CA GLY A 150 0.16 1.51 -5.61
C GLY A 150 -0.44 0.16 -5.23
N VAL A 151 -1.73 0.12 -4.90
CA VAL A 151 -2.46 -1.13 -4.64
C VAL A 151 -2.37 -2.05 -5.86
N ASN A 152 -2.68 -1.54 -7.06
CA ASN A 152 -2.63 -2.30 -8.30
C ASN A 152 -1.23 -2.89 -8.58
N VAL A 153 -0.16 -2.12 -8.38
CA VAL A 153 1.22 -2.59 -8.54
C VAL A 153 1.56 -3.68 -7.53
N VAL A 154 1.33 -3.44 -6.24
CA VAL A 154 1.70 -4.39 -5.18
C VAL A 154 0.91 -5.68 -5.32
N VAL A 155 -0.42 -5.61 -5.45
CA VAL A 155 -1.28 -6.80 -5.59
C VAL A 155 -0.94 -7.58 -6.85
N GLY A 156 -0.66 -6.90 -7.97
CA GLY A 156 -0.20 -7.57 -9.20
C GLY A 156 1.07 -8.41 -8.99
N VAL A 157 2.05 -7.89 -8.24
CA VAL A 157 3.26 -8.65 -7.88
C VAL A 157 2.94 -9.81 -6.93
N LEU A 158 2.02 -9.62 -5.97
CA LEU A 158 1.62 -10.68 -5.05
C LEU A 158 0.91 -11.83 -5.78
N ILE A 159 0.01 -11.55 -6.71
CA ILE A 159 -0.63 -12.56 -7.56
C ILE A 159 0.43 -13.36 -8.34
N GLN A 160 1.38 -12.67 -9.00
CA GLN A 160 2.47 -13.34 -9.72
C GLN A 160 3.37 -14.18 -8.80
N SER A 161 3.61 -13.69 -7.58
CA SER A 161 4.41 -14.40 -6.58
C SER A 161 3.69 -15.65 -6.10
N ASP A 162 2.38 -15.57 -5.84
CA ASP A 162 1.57 -16.72 -5.42
C ASP A 162 1.47 -17.79 -6.51
N ILE A 163 1.31 -17.40 -7.78
CA ILE A 163 1.31 -18.36 -8.90
C ILE A 163 2.56 -19.25 -8.86
N LYS A 164 3.72 -18.67 -8.54
CA LYS A 164 5.02 -19.35 -8.50
C LYS A 164 5.31 -20.08 -7.18
N LEU A 165 4.99 -19.46 -6.05
CA LEU A 165 5.41 -19.89 -4.71
C LEU A 165 4.28 -20.55 -3.89
N LYS A 166 3.03 -20.45 -4.34
CA LYS A 166 1.82 -21.00 -3.69
C LYS A 166 1.66 -20.53 -2.23
N LEU A 167 2.00 -19.28 -1.93
CA LEU A 167 2.07 -18.75 -0.57
C LEU A 167 0.69 -18.53 0.07
N VAL A 168 -0.35 -18.23 -0.72
CA VAL A 168 -1.71 -17.97 -0.21
C VAL A 168 -2.29 -19.20 0.49
N ALA A 169 -1.95 -20.41 0.04
CA ALA A 169 -2.35 -21.65 0.69
C ALA A 169 -1.81 -21.79 2.13
N HIS A 170 -0.72 -21.10 2.45
CA HIS A 170 -0.06 -21.11 3.76
C HIS A 170 -0.42 -19.90 4.64
N LEU A 171 -1.23 -18.96 4.14
CA LEU A 171 -1.72 -17.83 4.93
C LEU A 171 -2.80 -18.27 5.93
N THR A 172 -2.87 -17.57 7.05
CA THR A 172 -4.03 -17.60 7.95
C THR A 172 -5.25 -17.01 7.24
N ASP A 173 -6.45 -17.34 7.72
CA ASP A 173 -7.70 -16.89 7.09
C ASP A 173 -7.80 -15.36 7.00
N ILE A 174 -7.29 -14.64 8.01
CA ILE A 174 -7.26 -13.17 8.02
C ILE A 174 -6.51 -12.63 6.80
N TYR A 175 -5.26 -13.08 6.59
CA TYR A 175 -4.45 -12.62 5.46
C TYR A 175 -4.97 -13.17 4.12
N ARG A 176 -5.53 -14.38 4.11
CA ARG A 176 -6.15 -14.93 2.88
C ARG A 176 -7.33 -14.09 2.44
N ASN A 177 -8.23 -13.72 3.36
CA ASN A 177 -9.38 -12.88 3.07
C ASN A 177 -8.94 -11.48 2.61
N GLN A 178 -7.95 -10.88 3.30
CA GLN A 178 -7.38 -9.60 2.89
C GLN A 178 -6.79 -9.65 1.47
N PHE A 179 -6.09 -10.73 1.11
CA PHE A 179 -5.57 -10.92 -0.25
C PHE A 179 -6.69 -10.99 -1.28
N LEU A 180 -7.73 -11.78 -1.02
CA LEU A 180 -8.89 -11.90 -1.92
C LEU A 180 -9.65 -10.59 -2.08
N GLU A 181 -9.80 -9.81 -1.01
CA GLU A 181 -10.43 -8.49 -1.05
C GLU A 181 -9.63 -7.52 -1.94
N LEU A 182 -8.32 -7.46 -1.75
CA LEU A 182 -7.43 -6.58 -2.53
C LEU A 182 -7.33 -7.01 -4.00
N GLU A 183 -7.28 -8.32 -4.28
CA GLU A 183 -7.35 -8.86 -5.63
C GLU A 183 -8.68 -8.48 -6.30
N THR A 184 -9.80 -8.68 -5.59
CA THR A 184 -11.13 -8.34 -6.10
C THR A 184 -11.29 -6.84 -6.34
N LEU A 185 -10.69 -6.01 -5.49
CA LEU A 185 -10.71 -4.55 -5.60
C LEU A 185 -10.10 -4.09 -6.92
N ILE A 186 -8.90 -4.59 -7.26
CA ILE A 186 -8.15 -4.18 -8.46
C ILE A 186 -8.45 -5.02 -9.71
N ALA A 187 -9.34 -6.01 -9.60
CA ALA A 187 -9.72 -6.85 -10.72
C ALA A 187 -10.37 -6.01 -11.85
N PRO A 188 -9.99 -6.22 -13.13
CA PRO A 188 -10.56 -5.48 -14.26
C PRO A 188 -11.98 -5.94 -14.64
N LEU A 189 -12.63 -6.74 -13.79
CA LEU A 189 -13.98 -7.27 -13.98
C LEU A 189 -15.02 -6.14 -13.99
N LYS A 190 -15.94 -6.20 -14.96
CA LYS A 190 -16.99 -5.19 -15.17
C LYS A 190 -16.42 -3.75 -15.14
N ALA A 191 -15.28 -3.56 -15.79
CA ALA A 191 -14.56 -2.28 -15.86
C ALA A 191 -14.19 -1.70 -14.48
N PHE A 192 -13.59 -2.53 -13.61
CA PHE A 192 -13.18 -2.16 -12.25
C PHE A 192 -14.36 -1.76 -11.36
N GLN A 193 -15.49 -2.46 -11.47
CA GLN A 193 -16.73 -2.10 -10.77
C GLN A 193 -16.56 -1.99 -9.25
N VAL A 194 -15.76 -2.86 -8.64
CA VAL A 194 -15.52 -2.88 -7.19
C VAL A 194 -14.77 -1.62 -6.77
N LEU A 195 -13.65 -1.31 -7.42
CA LEU A 195 -12.90 -0.07 -7.19
C LEU A 195 -13.77 1.18 -7.42
N ARG A 196 -14.57 1.22 -8.49
CA ARG A 196 -15.47 2.36 -8.72
C ARG A 196 -16.50 2.54 -7.61
N LYS A 197 -17.07 1.45 -7.11
CA LYS A 197 -17.99 1.49 -5.96
C LYS A 197 -17.29 2.00 -4.71
N GLU A 198 -16.02 1.66 -4.49
CA GLU A 198 -15.24 2.18 -3.38
C GLU A 198 -14.99 3.68 -3.51
N LEU A 199 -14.51 4.13 -4.67
CA LEU A 199 -14.28 5.56 -4.94
C LEU A 199 -15.56 6.39 -4.82
N ALA A 200 -16.72 5.83 -5.20
CA ALA A 200 -18.01 6.50 -5.11
C ALA A 200 -18.50 6.72 -3.67
N LYS A 201 -17.96 6.00 -2.67
CA LYS A 201 -18.35 6.18 -1.25
C LYS A 201 -17.87 7.51 -0.65
N GLY A 202 -17.11 8.32 -1.40
CA GLY A 202 -16.82 9.70 -1.04
C GLY A 202 -15.85 9.87 0.13
N GLN A 203 -15.20 8.80 0.59
CA GLN A 203 -14.04 8.92 1.46
C GLN A 203 -12.93 9.59 0.64
N LYS A 204 -12.71 10.89 0.86
CA LYS A 204 -11.59 11.62 0.25
C LYS A 204 -10.32 11.13 0.94
N PRO A 205 -9.50 10.29 0.29
CA PRO A 205 -8.29 9.84 0.92
C PRO A 205 -7.27 10.99 0.95
N TYR A 206 -6.29 10.87 1.86
CA TYR A 206 -5.25 11.88 2.07
C TYR A 206 -4.42 12.10 0.80
N HIS A 207 -4.14 11.03 0.06
CA HIS A 207 -3.66 11.06 -1.32
C HIS A 207 -4.71 10.42 -2.23
N ASP A 208 -4.80 10.84 -3.48
CA ASP A 208 -5.81 10.32 -4.41
C ASP A 208 -5.08 10.04 -5.72
N LEU A 209 -4.18 9.05 -5.67
CA LEU A 209 -3.55 8.55 -6.88
C LEU A 209 -4.47 7.48 -7.46
N PRO A 210 -5.25 7.79 -8.51
CA PRO A 210 -6.17 6.84 -9.11
C PRO A 210 -5.42 5.64 -9.69
N CYS A 211 -6.12 4.51 -9.85
CA CYS A 211 -5.60 3.40 -10.64
C CYS A 211 -5.45 3.84 -12.10
N ILE A 212 -4.22 3.98 -12.57
CA ILE A 212 -3.90 4.60 -13.86
C ILE A 212 -4.40 3.70 -14.99
N LEU A 213 -4.31 2.38 -14.84
CA LEU A 213 -4.86 1.41 -15.80
C LEU A 213 -6.38 1.55 -15.99
N MET A 214 -7.12 1.86 -14.91
CA MET A 214 -8.56 2.12 -15.00
C MET A 214 -8.83 3.40 -15.81
N LEU A 215 -8.09 4.48 -15.54
CA LEU A 215 -8.25 5.75 -16.27
C LEU A 215 -7.92 5.62 -17.76
N ILE A 216 -6.81 4.94 -18.09
CA ILE A 216 -6.40 4.72 -19.48
C ILE A 216 -7.47 3.92 -20.22
N ARG A 217 -8.04 2.88 -19.60
CA ARG A 217 -9.13 2.10 -20.20
C ARG A 217 -10.34 2.99 -20.53
N ASP A 218 -10.72 3.88 -19.63
CA ASP A 218 -11.85 4.79 -19.83
C ASP A 218 -11.57 5.78 -20.98
N LEU A 219 -10.38 6.39 -21.00
CA LEU A 219 -9.97 7.33 -22.05
C LEU A 219 -9.88 6.65 -23.42
N THR A 220 -9.38 5.41 -23.47
CA THR A 220 -9.35 4.61 -24.70
C THR A 220 -10.77 4.33 -25.19
N GLY A 221 -11.67 3.89 -24.30
CA GLY A 221 -13.07 3.65 -24.65
C GLY A 221 -13.76 4.91 -25.19
N PHE A 222 -13.55 6.08 -24.58
CA PHE A 222 -14.05 7.34 -25.15
C PHE A 222 -13.45 7.61 -26.54
N SER A 223 -12.15 7.40 -26.72
CA SER A 223 -11.48 7.71 -27.97
C SER A 223 -11.91 6.79 -29.12
N GLU A 224 -12.22 5.52 -28.81
CA GLU A 224 -12.79 4.57 -29.77
C GLU A 224 -14.19 4.99 -30.24
N VAL A 225 -15.06 5.43 -29.33
CA VAL A 225 -16.43 5.84 -29.69
C VAL A 225 -16.45 7.20 -30.41
N LEU A 226 -15.57 8.13 -30.01
CA LEU A 226 -15.50 9.47 -30.60
C LEU A 226 -14.81 9.48 -31.98
N GLY A 227 -14.01 8.47 -32.31
CA GLY A 227 -13.30 8.36 -33.59
C GLY A 227 -12.21 9.42 -33.77
N GLU A 228 -11.74 9.59 -35.01
CA GLU A 228 -10.64 10.50 -35.36
C GLU A 228 -11.10 11.96 -35.53
N ASN A 229 -12.38 12.20 -35.84
CA ASN A 229 -12.93 13.53 -36.12
C ASN A 229 -13.43 14.27 -34.86
N GLN A 230 -12.76 14.10 -33.72
CA GLN A 230 -13.21 14.69 -32.44
C GLN A 230 -13.29 16.22 -32.48
N SER A 231 -12.46 16.85 -33.31
CA SER A 231 -12.45 18.30 -33.55
C SER A 231 -13.70 18.83 -34.24
N GLU A 232 -14.50 17.98 -34.90
CA GLU A 232 -15.72 18.35 -35.61
C GLU A 232 -16.98 18.22 -34.73
N ILE A 233 -16.84 17.63 -33.54
CA ILE A 233 -17.95 17.36 -32.62
C ILE A 233 -18.32 18.65 -31.87
N GLY A 234 -19.29 19.40 -32.43
CA GLY A 234 -19.91 20.54 -31.76
C GLY A 234 -21.05 20.17 -30.80
N PRO A 235 -21.61 21.14 -30.05
CA PRO A 235 -22.69 20.91 -29.06
C PRO A 235 -23.96 20.23 -29.59
N LYS A 236 -24.21 20.32 -30.91
CA LYS A 236 -25.37 19.70 -31.57
C LYS A 236 -25.11 18.27 -32.03
N HIS A 237 -23.87 17.78 -31.95
CA HIS A 237 -23.50 16.44 -32.39
C HIS A 237 -23.96 15.39 -31.35
N SER A 238 -24.43 14.23 -31.81
CA SER A 238 -24.94 13.16 -30.93
C SER A 238 -23.88 12.68 -29.91
N SER A 239 -22.62 12.64 -30.32
CA SER A 239 -21.49 12.25 -29.45
C SER A 239 -20.97 13.37 -28.53
N PHE A 240 -21.55 14.58 -28.54
CA PHE A 240 -21.05 15.70 -27.74
C PHE A 240 -21.01 15.40 -26.23
N GLN A 241 -22.01 14.67 -25.72
CA GLN A 241 -22.04 14.27 -24.30
C GLN A 241 -20.83 13.39 -23.91
N GLN A 242 -20.41 12.51 -24.80
CA GLN A 242 -19.25 11.64 -24.57
C GLN A 242 -17.94 12.43 -24.64
N LEU A 243 -17.84 13.39 -25.57
CA LEU A 243 -16.69 14.30 -25.64
C LEU A 243 -16.59 15.14 -24.35
N ALA A 244 -17.70 15.71 -23.89
CA ALA A 244 -17.75 16.47 -22.64
C ALA A 244 -17.37 15.60 -21.42
N ALA A 245 -17.81 14.34 -21.39
CA ALA A 245 -17.43 13.39 -20.35
C ALA A 245 -15.93 13.05 -20.38
N LYS A 246 -15.34 12.82 -21.56
CA LYS A 246 -13.89 12.63 -21.75
C LYS A 246 -13.11 13.86 -21.24
N GLN A 247 -13.50 15.06 -21.66
CA GLN A 247 -12.86 16.31 -21.22
C GLN A 247 -12.97 16.51 -19.70
N LYS A 248 -14.13 16.22 -19.10
CA LYS A 248 -14.31 16.25 -17.65
C LYS A 248 -13.40 15.27 -16.92
N LEU A 249 -13.21 14.06 -17.46
CA LEU A 249 -12.28 13.07 -16.91
C LEU A 249 -10.83 13.57 -16.98
N ILE A 250 -10.40 14.08 -18.13
CA ILE A 250 -9.05 14.64 -18.31
C ILE A 250 -8.83 15.79 -17.33
N GLN A 251 -9.78 16.73 -17.20
CA GLN A 251 -9.66 17.84 -16.25
C GLN A 251 -9.56 17.34 -14.81
N GLY A 252 -10.31 16.29 -14.45
CA GLY A 252 -10.20 15.64 -13.14
C GLY A 252 -8.80 15.08 -12.88
N ILE A 253 -8.19 14.43 -13.87
CA ILE A 253 -6.82 13.90 -13.81
C ILE A 253 -5.80 15.04 -13.61
N LEU A 254 -5.91 16.12 -14.39
CA LEU A 254 -5.02 17.28 -14.30
C LEU A 254 -5.14 17.96 -12.92
N ASN A 255 -6.36 18.08 -12.39
CA ASN A 255 -6.58 18.59 -11.04
C ASN A 255 -5.94 17.70 -9.97
N THR A 256 -5.91 16.38 -10.17
CA THR A 256 -5.20 15.46 -9.27
C THR A 256 -3.69 15.65 -9.33
N GLN A 257 -3.12 15.98 -10.50
CA GLN A 257 -1.69 16.25 -10.64
C GLN A 257 -1.22 17.51 -9.88
N THR A 258 -2.10 18.48 -9.60
CA THR A 258 -1.72 19.70 -8.87
C THR A 258 -1.47 19.46 -7.38
N ARG A 259 -1.95 18.34 -6.82
CA ARG A 259 -1.78 18.02 -5.40
C ARG A 259 -0.31 17.87 -5.01
N PRO A 260 0.11 18.24 -3.79
CA PRO A 260 1.51 18.12 -3.38
C PRO A 260 1.97 16.65 -3.42
N LEU A 261 3.27 16.45 -3.66
CA LEU A 261 3.86 15.12 -3.52
C LEU A 261 3.69 14.63 -2.06
N PRO A 262 3.48 13.32 -1.84
CA PRO A 262 3.51 12.76 -0.51
C PRO A 262 4.85 13.06 0.16
N TRP A 263 4.84 13.22 1.48
CA TRP A 263 6.07 13.42 2.24
C TRP A 263 6.98 12.20 2.09
N PHE A 264 8.25 12.45 1.75
CA PHE A 264 9.24 11.41 1.47
C PHE A 264 10.42 11.49 2.45
N PRO A 265 10.60 10.49 3.34
CA PRO A 265 11.70 10.50 4.30
C PRO A 265 13.08 10.40 3.63
N ASN A 266 14.04 11.19 4.10
CA ASN A 266 15.43 11.17 3.63
C ASN A 266 16.08 9.78 3.69
N ALA A 267 15.71 8.97 4.70
CA ALA A 267 16.23 7.60 4.86
C ALA A 267 15.88 6.67 3.68
N LEU A 268 14.88 7.02 2.87
CA LEU A 268 14.46 6.24 1.70
C LEU A 268 15.14 6.69 0.40
N ARG A 269 15.90 7.79 0.42
CA ARG A 269 16.48 8.42 -0.78
C ARG A 269 17.34 7.46 -1.59
N GLU A 270 18.23 6.72 -0.94
CA GLU A 270 19.10 5.79 -1.65
C GLU A 270 18.32 4.66 -2.34
N VAL A 271 17.27 4.14 -1.68
CA VAL A 271 16.43 3.09 -2.24
C VAL A 271 15.62 3.63 -3.41
N TYR A 272 15.09 4.85 -3.27
CA TYR A 272 14.47 5.58 -4.37
C TYR A 272 15.42 5.74 -5.56
N GLU A 273 16.66 6.21 -5.34
CA GLU A 273 17.64 6.42 -6.41
C GLU A 273 18.04 5.10 -7.07
N LYS A 274 18.07 3.99 -6.33
CA LYS A 274 18.27 2.66 -6.88
C LYS A 274 17.13 2.23 -7.80
N ILE A 275 15.88 2.53 -7.43
CA ILE A 275 14.69 2.19 -8.23
C ILE A 275 14.60 3.13 -9.43
N VAL A 276 14.51 4.44 -9.22
CA VAL A 276 14.24 5.41 -10.28
C VAL A 276 15.48 5.66 -11.16
N GLY A 277 16.68 5.43 -10.62
CA GLY A 277 17.97 5.83 -11.19
C GLY A 277 18.47 7.12 -10.53
N LYS A 278 19.81 7.34 -10.53
CA LYS A 278 20.40 8.59 -10.03
C LYS A 278 19.79 9.78 -10.77
N LYS A 279 19.21 10.72 -10.02
CA LYS A 279 18.75 12.02 -10.49
C LYS A 279 19.39 13.08 -9.60
N ASP A 280 19.88 14.14 -10.20
CA ASP A 280 20.55 15.22 -9.46
C ASP A 280 19.58 16.07 -8.60
N ASN A 281 18.25 15.92 -8.78
CA ASN A 281 17.24 16.82 -8.20
C ASN A 281 16.07 16.11 -7.48
N VAL A 282 16.34 15.18 -6.56
CA VAL A 282 15.30 14.75 -5.61
C VAL A 282 15.12 15.85 -4.56
N VAL A 283 14.07 16.66 -4.71
CA VAL A 283 13.68 17.66 -3.72
C VAL A 283 13.03 16.91 -2.55
N CYS A 284 13.83 16.58 -1.53
CA CYS A 284 13.27 16.23 -0.24
C CYS A 284 12.70 17.52 0.34
N ASN A 285 11.37 17.64 0.41
CA ASN A 285 10.71 18.83 0.92
C ASN A 285 11.14 19.10 2.37
N PRO A 286 12.03 20.09 2.64
CA PRO A 286 12.38 20.46 4.00
C PRO A 286 11.30 21.36 4.60
N ALA A 287 10.42 21.95 3.76
CA ALA A 287 9.41 22.92 4.17
C ALA A 287 8.18 22.30 4.89
N ALA A 288 8.11 20.97 5.01
CA ALA A 288 7.17 20.33 5.95
C ALA A 288 7.69 20.32 7.41
N VAL A 289 8.80 21.03 7.68
CA VAL A 289 9.40 21.23 9.01
C VAL A 289 8.87 22.51 9.69
N GLY A 290 7.89 23.18 9.09
CA GLY A 290 7.18 24.33 9.67
C GLY A 290 5.83 24.00 10.29
N GLU A 291 5.65 22.82 10.88
CA GLU A 291 4.54 22.52 11.78
C GLU A 291 5.11 21.78 12.99
N ASP A 292 5.48 22.57 14.01
CA ASP A 292 5.71 22.13 15.40
C ASP A 292 4.41 21.64 16.09
N GLU A 293 3.36 21.36 15.32
CA GLU A 293 2.36 20.38 15.73
C GLU A 293 2.90 18.99 15.40
N GLU A 294 3.60 18.45 16.39
CA GLU A 294 4.00 17.06 16.52
C GLU A 294 2.86 16.14 16.03
N ARG A 295 2.93 15.67 14.76
CA ARG A 295 1.89 14.84 14.14
C ARG A 295 1.51 13.71 15.10
N PRO A 296 0.22 13.38 15.31
CA PRO A 296 -0.20 12.36 16.26
C PRO A 296 0.50 11.01 16.05
N ALA A 297 0.88 10.68 14.81
CA ALA A 297 1.66 9.47 14.50
C ALA A 297 3.13 9.55 14.96
N LEU A 298 3.81 10.68 14.76
CA LEU A 298 5.22 10.87 15.17
C LEU A 298 5.34 11.11 16.69
N LYS A 299 4.38 11.81 17.30
CA LYS A 299 4.25 11.92 18.75
C LYS A 299 4.04 10.55 19.38
N ARG A 300 3.13 9.73 18.84
CA ARG A 300 2.95 8.33 19.26
C ARG A 300 4.20 7.49 19.08
N GLU A 301 4.97 7.65 18.00
CA GLU A 301 6.23 6.91 17.81
C GLU A 301 7.28 7.29 18.86
N ARG A 302 7.41 8.58 19.19
CA ARG A 302 8.34 9.08 20.20
C ARG A 302 7.89 8.68 21.61
N ASP A 303 6.60 8.86 21.92
CA ASP A 303 5.97 8.44 23.18
C ASP A 303 6.06 6.92 23.39
N VAL A 304 5.93 6.10 22.33
CA VAL A 304 6.08 4.64 22.41
C VAL A 304 7.55 4.26 22.65
N VAL A 305 8.49 4.90 21.97
CA VAL A 305 9.93 4.66 22.21
C VAL A 305 10.33 5.10 23.62
N ASP A 306 9.84 6.25 24.09
CA ASP A 306 10.10 6.79 25.43
C ASP A 306 9.39 5.97 26.52
N LEU A 307 8.18 5.44 26.29
CA LEU A 307 7.53 4.46 27.19
C LEU A 307 8.26 3.11 27.22
N LEU A 308 8.84 2.67 26.10
CA LEU A 308 9.50 1.37 25.99
C LEU A 308 10.92 1.38 26.56
N THR A 309 11.57 2.54 26.54
CA THR A 309 12.94 2.79 27.03
C THR A 309 13.00 3.37 28.44
N SER A 310 11.95 4.06 28.91
CA SER A 310 11.89 4.51 30.30
C SER A 310 11.71 3.33 31.25
N ASN A 311 12.71 3.11 32.09
CA ASN A 311 12.73 2.05 33.10
C ASN A 311 11.89 2.43 34.34
N THR A 312 10.71 3.01 34.14
CA THR A 312 9.90 3.57 35.24
C THR A 312 8.73 2.66 35.59
N LYS A 313 8.75 2.22 36.85
CA LYS A 313 7.63 1.57 37.53
C LYS A 313 6.44 2.54 37.55
N GLY A 314 5.35 2.19 36.86
CA GLY A 314 4.01 2.70 37.17
C GLY A 314 3.31 3.49 36.06
N ASN A 315 2.44 2.83 35.29
CA ASN A 315 0.98 3.01 35.36
C ASN A 315 0.27 2.16 34.27
N PRO A 316 -0.79 1.38 34.56
CA PRO A 316 -1.31 0.38 33.61
C PRO A 316 -2.43 0.85 32.66
N CYS A 317 -2.89 2.11 32.71
CA CYS A 317 -4.24 2.45 32.24
C CYS A 317 -4.42 2.80 30.75
N PHE A 318 -3.41 2.68 29.87
CA PHE A 318 -3.55 3.16 28.47
C PHE A 318 -3.87 2.08 27.41
N TRP A 319 -3.95 0.80 27.78
CA TRP A 319 -4.04 -0.31 26.80
C TRP A 319 -5.46 -0.78 26.44
N GLN A 320 -6.52 -0.16 26.96
CA GLN A 320 -7.90 -0.63 26.69
C GLN A 320 -8.50 -0.17 25.35
N SER A 321 -7.84 0.71 24.59
CA SER A 321 -8.44 1.29 23.37
C SER A 321 -7.88 0.76 22.04
N VAL A 322 -7.01 -0.27 22.05
CA VAL A 322 -6.35 -0.79 20.81
C VAL A 322 -6.61 -2.28 20.59
N VAL A 323 -7.67 -2.83 21.19
CA VAL A 323 -8.14 -4.19 20.90
C VAL A 323 -9.53 -4.07 20.28
N PRO A 324 -9.79 -4.60 19.07
CA PRO A 324 -11.16 -4.80 18.62
C PRO A 324 -11.83 -5.75 19.61
N GLU A 325 -12.92 -5.34 20.25
CA GLU A 325 -13.76 -6.24 21.04
C GLU A 325 -14.18 -7.43 20.17
N GLU A 326 -13.69 -8.62 20.49
CA GLU A 326 -14.31 -9.86 20.08
C GLU A 326 -15.70 -9.91 20.75
N LYS A 327 -16.75 -9.69 19.96
CA LYS A 327 -18.11 -9.98 20.41
C LYS A 327 -18.25 -11.48 20.64
N PRO A 328 -18.73 -11.93 21.81
CA PRO A 328 -19.03 -13.33 22.01
C PRO A 328 -20.24 -13.74 21.17
N ALA A 329 -20.15 -14.95 20.61
CA ALA A 329 -21.26 -15.65 20.02
C ALA A 329 -22.33 -15.92 21.10
N LEU A 330 -23.57 -15.51 20.82
CA LEU A 330 -24.76 -15.99 21.50
C LEU A 330 -25.57 -16.78 20.47
N GLY A 331 -25.59 -18.10 20.68
CA GLY A 331 -26.45 -19.02 19.96
C GLY A 331 -27.87 -19.05 20.54
N GLU A 332 -28.77 -19.55 19.68
CA GLU A 332 -30.06 -20.21 19.97
C GLU A 332 -31.12 -19.37 20.70
N GLY A 333 -32.36 -19.21 20.25
CA GLY A 333 -33.09 -19.74 19.10
C GLY A 333 -34.55 -19.32 19.28
N THR A 334 -35.29 -19.06 18.20
CA THR A 334 -36.75 -19.18 18.21
C THR A 334 -37.24 -19.43 16.79
N VAL A 335 -37.80 -20.62 16.59
CA VAL A 335 -38.58 -21.00 15.41
C VAL A 335 -39.94 -20.32 15.50
N LEU A 336 -40.33 -19.54 14.49
CA LEU A 336 -41.74 -19.32 14.17
C LEU A 336 -41.93 -19.33 12.66
N THR A 337 -42.63 -20.37 12.23
CA THR A 337 -43.18 -20.58 10.90
C THR A 337 -44.37 -19.66 10.66
N SER A 338 -44.43 -18.99 9.50
CA SER A 338 -45.70 -18.70 8.84
C SER A 338 -45.51 -18.47 7.33
N SER A 339 -46.29 -19.24 6.59
CA SER A 339 -46.46 -19.32 5.12
C SER A 339 -46.87 -18.01 4.42
N PRO A 340 -46.82 -17.98 3.07
CA PRO A 340 -46.98 -16.77 2.27
C PRO A 340 -48.45 -16.41 2.03
N ALA A 341 -48.74 -15.11 1.99
CA ALA A 341 -49.98 -14.58 1.43
C ALA A 341 -49.67 -13.97 0.05
N ALA A 342 -50.45 -14.42 -0.92
CA ALA A 342 -50.55 -13.88 -2.26
C ALA A 342 -51.01 -12.41 -2.23
N PHE A 343 -50.47 -11.59 -3.14
CA PHE A 343 -51.22 -10.84 -4.16
C PHE A 343 -50.25 -10.37 -5.25
#